data_AF-A0A851B5M7-F1
#
_entry.id   AF-A0A851B5M7-F1
#
_cell.length_a   1.000
_cell.length_b   1.000
_cell.length_c   1.000
_cell.angle_alpha   90.00
_cell.angle_beta   90.00
_cell.angle_gamma   90.00
#
_symmetry.space_group_name_H-M   'P 1'
#
loop_
_entity.id
_entity.type
_entity.pdbx_description
1 polymer ?
#
loop_
_entity_poly.entity_id
_entity_poly.type
_entity_poly.pdbx_seq_one_letter_code
_entity_poly.pdbx_strand_id
1 'polypeptide(L)'
;AKSPADGTPRRPVLSVSARKIKDNAADWHNLIMKWERLNDNGFTTANKIVNMKISGQFQDNKLEIACDNIATESEKPTPKYNEELDNCCAELLETLKHMTKIQLKMEKLTSTTKAICDLETFHRGAGNCTAPFFHTWPTPYF
;
A
#
# COMPACT_ATOMS: atom_id res chain seq x y z
N ALA A 1 -5.09 -59.10 -3.21
CA ALA A 1 -5.88 -57.86 -3.35
C ALA A 1 -4.90 -56.69 -3.49
N LYS A 2 -5.02 -55.87 -4.55
CA LYS A 2 -4.16 -54.71 -4.81
C LYS A 2 -4.77 -53.51 -4.10
N SER A 3 -4.00 -52.82 -3.24
CA SER A 3 -4.47 -51.63 -2.51
C SER A 3 -4.84 -50.50 -3.50
N PRO A 4 -5.87 -49.67 -3.26
CA PRO A 4 -6.20 -48.57 -4.14
C PRO A 4 -5.09 -47.52 -4.07
N ALA A 5 -4.68 -47.00 -5.23
CA ALA A 5 -3.77 -45.88 -5.30
C ALA A 5 -4.42 -44.66 -4.62
N ASP A 6 -3.70 -44.08 -3.66
CA ASP A 6 -4.03 -42.80 -3.02
C ASP A 6 -3.94 -41.70 -4.07
N GLY A 7 -5.05 -41.49 -4.78
CA GLY A 7 -5.20 -40.41 -5.73
C GLY A 7 -5.26 -39.11 -4.95
N THR A 8 -4.22 -38.28 -5.06
CA THR A 8 -4.22 -36.91 -4.54
C THR A 8 -5.56 -36.25 -4.89
N PRO A 9 -6.28 -35.65 -3.92
CA PRO A 9 -7.58 -35.06 -4.17
C PRO A 9 -7.48 -34.05 -5.32
N ARG A 10 -8.16 -34.33 -6.43
CA ARG A 10 -8.20 -33.41 -7.57
C ARG A 10 -8.79 -32.10 -7.08
N ARG A 11 -8.00 -31.02 -7.10
CA ARG A 11 -8.46 -29.69 -6.69
C ARG A 11 -9.75 -29.35 -7.46
N PRO A 12 -10.85 -29.06 -6.78
CA PRO A 12 -12.08 -28.66 -7.45
C PRO A 12 -11.81 -27.43 -8.31
N VAL A 13 -12.33 -27.42 -9.54
CA VAL A 13 -12.28 -26.24 -10.40
C VAL A 13 -13.20 -25.19 -9.77
N LEU A 14 -12.59 -24.21 -9.09
CA LEU A 14 -13.33 -23.09 -8.51
C LEU A 14 -14.11 -22.35 -9.60
N SER A 15 -15.30 -21.85 -9.25
CA SER A 15 -16.01 -20.87 -10.07
C SER A 15 -15.13 -19.65 -10.33
N VAL A 16 -15.41 -18.92 -11.41
CA VAL A 16 -14.62 -17.73 -11.78
C VAL A 16 -14.58 -16.72 -10.63
N SER A 17 -15.73 -16.48 -9.97
CA SER A 17 -15.83 -15.60 -8.80
C SER A 17 -15.00 -16.08 -7.62
N ALA A 18 -15.09 -17.38 -7.26
CA ALA A 18 -14.33 -17.93 -6.13
C ALA A 18 -12.82 -17.89 -6.38
N ARG A 19 -12.37 -18.15 -7.61
CA ARG A 19 -10.97 -17.97 -8.00
C ARG A 19 -10.54 -16.52 -7.88
N LYS A 20 -11.37 -15.59 -8.36
CA LYS A 20 -11.06 -14.15 -8.32
C LYS A 20 -10.96 -13.62 -6.90
N ILE A 21 -11.82 -14.06 -5.98
CA ILE A 21 -11.74 -13.71 -4.55
C ILE A 21 -10.43 -14.21 -3.95
N LYS A 22 -10.06 -15.47 -4.24
CA LYS A 22 -8.80 -16.06 -3.75
C LYS A 22 -7.58 -15.29 -4.26
N ASP A 23 -7.56 -14.94 -5.55
CA ASP A 23 -6.45 -14.19 -6.15
C ASP A 23 -6.40 -12.76 -5.58
N ASN A 24 -7.55 -12.08 -5.41
CA ASN A 24 -7.62 -10.78 -4.76
C ASN A 24 -7.07 -10.83 -3.31
N ALA A 25 -7.34 -11.90 -2.56
CA ALA A 25 -6.82 -12.06 -1.19
C ALA A 25 -5.28 -12.20 -1.17
N ALA A 26 -4.72 -12.93 -2.12
CA ALA A 26 -3.26 -13.02 -2.28
C ALA A 26 -2.65 -11.65 -2.65
N ASP A 27 -3.30 -10.90 -3.55
CA ASP A 27 -2.87 -9.56 -3.92
C ASP A 27 -2.94 -8.58 -2.74
N TRP A 28 -3.98 -8.66 -1.91
CA TRP A 28 -4.09 -7.88 -0.67
C TRP A 28 -2.92 -8.12 0.27
N HIS A 29 -2.59 -9.38 0.54
CA HIS A 29 -1.45 -9.73 1.38
C HIS A 29 -0.15 -9.15 0.83
N ASN A 30 0.08 -9.29 -0.48
CA ASN A 30 1.26 -8.74 -1.14
C ASN A 30 1.33 -7.20 -1.07
N LEU A 31 0.18 -6.52 -1.15
CA LEU A 31 0.11 -5.06 -1.03
C LEU A 31 0.33 -4.60 0.41
N ILE A 32 -0.19 -5.31 1.41
CA ILE A 32 0.03 -5.03 2.83
C ILE A 32 1.52 -5.13 3.17
N MET A 33 2.19 -6.22 2.77
CA MET A 33 3.63 -6.37 2.99
C MET A 33 4.45 -5.23 2.35
N LYS A 34 4.04 -4.77 1.16
CA LYS A 34 4.68 -3.62 0.50
C LYS A 34 4.40 -2.31 1.22
N TRP A 35 3.17 -2.13 1.72
CA TRP A 35 2.77 -0.96 2.49
C TRP A 35 3.57 -0.85 3.79
N GLU A 36 3.66 -1.95 4.56
CA GLU A 36 4.42 -2.00 5.81
C GLU A 36 5.88 -1.62 5.59
N ARG A 37 6.53 -2.20 4.56
CA ARG A 37 7.91 -1.83 4.22
C ARG A 37 8.07 -0.35 3.86
N LEU A 38 7.13 0.21 3.10
CA LEU A 38 7.16 1.64 2.77
C LEU A 38 6.95 2.51 4.01
N ASN A 39 6.08 2.07 4.92
CA ASN A 39 5.81 2.75 6.18
C ASN A 39 7.07 2.77 7.06
N ASP A 40 7.74 1.63 7.24
CA ASP A 40 8.98 1.53 8.02
C ASP A 40 10.10 2.39 7.43
N ASN A 41 10.27 2.37 6.11
CA ASN A 41 11.22 3.24 5.41
C ASN A 41 10.86 4.72 5.62
N GLY A 42 9.59 5.09 5.46
CA GLY A 42 9.11 6.46 5.65
C GLY A 42 9.34 6.97 7.06
N PHE A 43 9.04 6.15 8.08
CA PHE A 43 9.31 6.47 9.48
C PHE A 43 10.81 6.60 9.76
N THR A 44 11.64 5.75 9.17
CA THR A 44 13.10 5.83 9.30
C THR A 44 13.61 7.16 8.73
N THR A 45 13.18 7.56 7.54
CA THR A 45 13.58 8.83 6.92
C THR A 45 13.03 10.04 7.69
N ALA A 46 11.79 9.98 8.17
CA ALA A 46 11.21 11.01 9.01
C ALA A 46 11.98 11.19 10.34
N ASN A 47 12.39 10.08 10.98
CA ASN A 47 13.21 10.11 12.19
C ASN A 47 14.59 10.75 11.93
N LYS A 48 15.21 10.46 10.78
CA LYS A 48 16.46 11.13 10.37
C LYS A 48 16.26 12.65 10.29
N ILE A 49 15.20 13.11 9.64
CA ILE A 49 14.87 14.54 9.52
C ILE A 49 14.71 15.19 10.89
N VAL A 50 13.96 14.55 11.80
CA VAL A 50 13.77 15.05 13.17
C VAL A 50 15.10 15.12 13.91
N ASN A 51 15.92 14.06 13.84
CA ASN A 51 17.23 14.03 14.49
C ASN A 51 18.16 15.12 13.95
N MET A 52 18.18 15.37 12.64
CA MET A 52 18.96 16.46 12.05
C MET A 52 18.53 17.83 12.57
N LYS A 53 17.22 18.06 12.68
CA LYS A 53 16.68 19.31 13.24
C LYS A 53 17.06 19.49 14.71
N ILE A 54 16.98 18.42 15.49
CA ILE A 54 17.41 18.40 16.89
C ILE A 54 18.90 18.72 17.00
N SER A 55 19.75 18.05 16.22
CA SER A 55 21.20 18.29 16.20
C SER A 55 21.56 19.71 15.78
N GLY A 56 20.89 20.28 14.77
CA GLY A 56 21.09 21.67 14.35
C GLY A 56 20.74 22.65 15.48
N GLN A 57 19.59 22.46 16.14
CA GLN A 57 19.17 23.31 17.25
C GLN A 57 20.12 23.25 18.46
N PHE A 58 20.72 22.08 18.75
CA PHE A 58 21.70 21.94 19.82
C PHE A 58 23.09 22.50 19.47
N GLN A 59 23.46 22.55 18.19
CA GLN A 59 24.68 23.24 17.75
C GLN A 59 24.52 24.76 17.85
N ASP A 60 23.34 25.29 17.49
CA ASP A 60 23.04 26.72 17.59
C ASP A 60 22.89 27.21 19.05
N ASN A 61 22.48 26.34 19.98
CA ASN A 61 22.36 26.67 21.41
C ASN A 61 23.66 26.51 22.23
N LYS A 62 24.77 26.09 21.61
CA LYS A 62 26.06 25.96 22.29
C LYS A 62 26.93 27.17 21.97
N LEU A 63 26.60 28.35 22.49
CA LEU A 63 27.51 29.48 22.74
C LEU A 63 26.70 30.65 23.34
N GLU A 64 26.50 30.67 24.66
CA GLU A 64 26.35 31.92 25.45
C GLU A 64 26.28 31.59 26.95
N ILE A 65 27.41 31.13 27.50
CA ILE A 65 27.76 31.42 28.89
C ILE A 65 29.20 31.92 28.87
N ALA A 66 29.39 33.14 28.39
CA ALA A 66 30.58 33.92 28.65
C ALA A 66 30.12 35.13 29.46
N CYS A 67 30.56 35.21 30.72
CA CYS A 67 30.41 36.42 31.51
C CYS A 67 31.17 37.57 30.85
N ASP A 68 30.62 38.77 31.06
CA ASP A 68 31.21 40.10 30.90
C ASP A 68 31.01 40.79 29.54
N ASN A 69 30.09 41.77 29.58
CA ASN A 69 30.08 43.07 28.90
C ASN A 69 30.87 43.18 27.58
N ILE A 70 30.16 43.25 26.45
CA ILE A 70 30.36 44.24 25.37
C ILE A 70 29.14 44.14 24.42
N ALA A 71 28.59 45.30 24.07
CA ALA A 71 27.58 45.45 23.05
C ALA A 71 28.19 45.12 21.67
N THR A 72 27.75 44.04 21.04
CA THR A 72 28.01 43.76 19.63
C THR A 72 26.74 43.24 18.98
N GLU A 73 26.40 43.87 17.86
CA GLU A 73 25.18 43.66 17.08
C GLU A 73 25.05 42.20 16.65
N SER A 74 23.90 41.61 16.99
CA SER A 74 23.55 40.23 16.66
C SER A 74 23.29 40.10 15.17
N GLU A 75 24.33 39.76 14.39
CA GLU A 75 24.14 39.21 13.04
C GLU A 75 23.43 37.86 13.16
N LYS A 76 22.18 37.81 12.69
CA LYS A 76 21.43 36.56 12.53
C LYS A 76 22.27 35.57 11.71
N PRO A 77 22.50 34.34 12.18
CA PRO A 77 23.16 33.32 11.37
C PRO A 77 22.30 33.07 10.13
N THR A 78 22.86 33.30 8.95
CA THR A 78 22.21 32.92 7.69
C THR A 78 22.00 31.40 7.69
N PRO A 79 20.78 30.89 7.44
CA PRO A 79 20.51 29.46 7.47
C PRO A 79 21.39 28.76 6.43
N LYS A 80 22.32 27.92 6.90
CA LYS A 80 23.21 27.14 6.06
C LYS A 80 22.36 26.08 5.36
N TYR A 81 22.32 26.13 4.03
CA TYR A 81 21.64 25.11 3.22
C TYR A 81 22.12 23.71 3.61
N ASN A 82 21.18 22.80 3.89
CA ASN A 82 21.47 21.44 4.30
C ASN A 82 21.02 20.47 3.20
N GLU A 83 21.95 20.10 2.33
CA GLU A 83 21.72 19.18 1.21
C GLU A 83 21.22 17.81 1.66
N GLU A 84 21.70 17.32 2.81
CA GLU A 84 21.28 16.04 3.37
C GLU A 84 19.81 16.07 3.82
N LEU A 85 19.35 17.20 4.34
CA LEU A 85 17.96 17.40 4.74
C LEU A 85 17.04 17.40 3.51
N ASP A 86 17.46 18.07 2.44
CA ASP A 86 16.71 18.10 1.18
C ASP A 86 16.64 16.72 0.54
N ASN A 87 17.73 15.96 0.56
CA ASN A 87 17.75 14.57 0.11
C ASN A 87 16.78 13.69 0.92
N CYS A 88 16.76 13.84 2.26
CA CYS A 88 15.81 13.13 3.11
C CYS A 88 14.35 13.53 2.80
N CYS A 89 14.08 14.83 2.58
CA CYS A 89 12.75 15.31 2.20
C CYS A 89 12.31 14.74 0.85
N ALA A 90 13.21 14.68 -0.13
CA ALA A 90 12.94 14.10 -1.45
C ALA A 90 12.67 12.59 -1.36
N GLU A 91 13.46 11.85 -0.58
CA GLU A 91 13.26 10.42 -0.34
C GLU A 91 11.91 10.13 0.35
N LEU A 92 11.55 10.94 1.34
CA LEU A 92 10.26 10.82 2.03
C LEU A 92 9.10 11.10 1.07
N LEU A 93 9.22 12.12 0.22
CA LEU A 93 8.23 12.44 -0.80
C LEU A 93 8.05 11.28 -1.80
N GLU A 94 9.13 10.68 -2.27
CA GLU A 94 9.06 9.50 -3.15
C GLU A 94 8.41 8.30 -2.46
N THR A 95 8.68 8.10 -1.17
CA THR A 95 8.01 7.06 -0.37
C THR A 95 6.50 7.29 -0.32
N LEU A 96 6.04 8.52 -0.06
CA LEU A 96 4.62 8.87 -0.06
C LEU A 96 3.96 8.67 -1.43
N LYS A 97 4.64 9.02 -2.52
CA LYS A 97 4.15 8.72 -3.89
C LYS A 97 3.98 7.22 -4.11
N HIS A 98 4.90 6.40 -3.62
CA HIS A 98 4.77 4.94 -3.70
C HIS A 98 3.62 4.40 -2.85
N MET A 99 3.43 4.93 -1.63
CA MET A 99 2.30 4.56 -0.78
C MET A 99 0.97 4.90 -1.45
N THR A 100 0.86 6.07 -2.09
CA THR A 100 -0.33 6.47 -2.87
C THR A 100 -0.64 5.47 -3.99
N LYS A 101 0.38 4.97 -4.70
CA LYS A 101 0.20 3.93 -5.73
C LYS A 101 -0.28 2.61 -5.15
N ILE A 102 0.15 2.24 -3.94
CA ILE A 102 -0.31 1.03 -3.25
C ILE A 102 -1.78 1.19 -2.83
N GLN A 103 -2.15 2.34 -2.26
CA GLN A 103 -3.53 2.65 -1.91
C GLN A 103 -4.47 2.53 -3.12
N LEU A 104 -4.09 3.10 -4.27
CA LEU A 104 -4.91 3.00 -5.48
C LEU A 104 -5.14 1.54 -5.93
N LYS A 105 -4.13 0.67 -5.75
CA LYS A 105 -4.28 -0.76 -6.05
C LYS A 105 -5.22 -1.44 -5.05
N MET A 106 -5.10 -1.11 -3.77
CA MET A 106 -5.99 -1.61 -2.71
C MET A 106 -7.44 -1.20 -2.97
N GLU A 107 -7.71 0.06 -3.33
CA GLU A 107 -9.04 0.56 -3.70
C GLU A 107 -9.64 -0.24 -4.88
N LYS A 108 -8.83 -0.51 -5.91
CA LYS A 108 -9.26 -1.33 -7.05
C LYS A 108 -9.64 -2.75 -6.64
N LEU A 109 -8.88 -3.37 -5.73
CA LEU A 109 -9.22 -4.69 -5.20
C LEU A 109 -10.53 -4.65 -4.40
N THR A 110 -10.73 -3.65 -3.55
CA THR A 110 -11.99 -3.43 -2.82
C THR A 110 -13.17 -3.32 -3.78
N SER A 111 -13.05 -2.48 -4.82
CA SER A 111 -14.10 -2.30 -5.82
C SER A 111 -14.40 -3.60 -6.57
N THR A 112 -13.37 -4.39 -6.89
CA THR A 112 -13.55 -5.68 -7.56
C THR A 112 -14.30 -6.68 -6.67
N THR A 113 -13.91 -6.78 -5.40
CA THR A 113 -14.59 -7.66 -4.44
C THR A 113 -16.04 -7.23 -4.23
N LYS A 114 -16.30 -5.92 -4.11
CA LYS A 114 -17.67 -5.39 -4.02
C LYS A 114 -18.51 -5.76 -5.25
N ALA A 115 -17.98 -5.61 -6.46
CA ALA A 115 -18.68 -5.98 -7.68
C ALA A 115 -19.04 -7.48 -7.72
N ILE A 116 -18.18 -8.35 -7.19
CA ILE A 116 -18.47 -9.78 -7.05
C ILE A 116 -19.61 -10.02 -6.05
N CYS A 117 -19.59 -9.36 -4.90
CA CYS A 117 -20.67 -9.46 -3.91
C CYS A 117 -22.01 -8.96 -4.47
N ASP A 118 -22.00 -7.83 -5.18
CA ASP A 118 -23.19 -7.24 -5.81
C ASP A 118 -23.76 -8.21 -6.88
N LEU A 119 -22.88 -8.84 -7.68
CA LEU A 119 -23.26 -9.86 -8.66
C LEU A 119 -23.88 -11.11 -8.01
N GLU A 120 -23.28 -11.62 -6.94
CA GLU A 120 -23.85 -12.77 -6.22
C GLU A 120 -25.18 -12.44 -5.54
N THR A 121 -25.32 -11.23 -5.02
CA THR A 121 -26.57 -10.73 -4.44
C THR A 121 -27.66 -10.65 -5.51
N PHE A 122 -27.33 -10.15 -6.71
CA PHE A 122 -28.25 -10.14 -7.85
C PHE A 122 -28.72 -11.56 -8.21
N HIS A 123 -27.79 -12.53 -8.29
CA HIS A 123 -28.14 -13.91 -8.59
C HIS A 123 -29.02 -14.58 -7.51
N ARG A 124 -28.88 -14.19 -6.23
CA ARG A 124 -29.67 -14.76 -5.11
C ARG A 124 -30.97 -14.01 -4.83
N GLY A 125 -31.05 -12.71 -5.11
CA GLY A 125 -32.15 -11.82 -4.70
C GLY A 125 -33.35 -11.76 -5.65
N ALA A 126 -33.20 -12.29 -6.87
CA ALA A 126 -34.29 -12.40 -7.83
C ALA A 126 -34.64 -13.89 -8.03
N GLY A 127 -35.77 -14.35 -7.51
CA GLY A 127 -36.34 -15.69 -7.79
C GLY A 127 -36.74 -15.93 -9.26
N ASN A 128 -36.17 -15.14 -10.16
CA ASN A 128 -36.44 -14.96 -11.57
C ASN A 128 -35.14 -14.65 -12.32
N CYS A 129 -33.99 -15.12 -11.79
CA CYS A 129 -32.75 -15.20 -12.56
C CYS A 129 -32.96 -16.23 -13.68
N THR A 130 -33.66 -15.82 -14.76
CA THR A 130 -33.64 -16.52 -16.04
C THR A 130 -32.18 -16.79 -16.35
N ALA A 131 -31.86 -18.06 -16.59
CA ALA A 131 -30.55 -18.50 -17.01
C ALA A 131 -29.96 -17.48 -18.00
N PRO A 132 -28.65 -17.17 -17.92
CA PRO A 132 -28.05 -16.17 -18.79
C PRO A 132 -28.48 -16.42 -20.24
N PHE A 133 -28.90 -15.36 -20.94
CA PHE A 133 -29.41 -15.34 -22.31
C PHE A 133 -28.41 -15.83 -23.37
N PHE A 134 -27.36 -16.54 -22.96
CA PHE A 134 -26.58 -17.37 -23.85
C PHE A 134 -27.14 -18.78 -23.78
N HIS A 135 -28.34 -18.93 -24.33
CA HIS A 135 -28.62 -20.17 -25.04
C HIS A 135 -27.53 -20.26 -26.10
N THR A 136 -26.62 -21.23 -25.97
CA THR A 136 -25.90 -21.77 -27.11
C THR A 136 -26.86 -21.77 -28.28
N TRP A 137 -26.49 -21.13 -29.39
CA TRP A 137 -27.32 -21.10 -30.58
C TRP A 137 -27.83 -22.53 -30.81
N PRO A 138 -29.15 -22.78 -30.79
CA PRO A 138 -29.62 -24.04 -31.30
C PRO A 138 -29.33 -23.96 -32.79
N THR A 139 -28.30 -24.68 -33.25
CA THR A 139 -28.13 -24.98 -34.66
C THR A 139 -28.81 -26.33 -34.89
N PRO A 140 -30.14 -26.37 -35.19
CA PRO A 140 -30.75 -27.59 -35.70
C PRO A 140 -30.32 -27.89 -37.15
N TYR A 141 -29.40 -27.10 -37.74
CA TYR A 141 -29.04 -27.13 -39.15
C TYR A 141 -27.51 -27.17 -39.42
N PHE A 142 -26.71 -27.69 -38.49
CA PHE A 142 -25.37 -28.21 -38.82
C PHE A 142 -25.28 -29.67 -38.40
#